data_AF-A0A5B7K6S6-F1
#
_entry.id   AF-A0A5B7K6S6-F1
#
_cell.length_a   1.000
_cell.length_b   1.000
_cell.length_c   1.000
_cell.angle_alpha   90.00
_cell.angle_beta   90.00
_cell.angle_gamma   90.00
#
_symmetry.space_group_name_H-M   'P 1'
#
loop_
_entity.id
_entity.type
_entity.pdbx_description
1 polymer ?
#
loop_
_entity_poly.entity_id
_entity_poly.type
_entity_poly.pdbx_seq_one_letter_code
_entity_poly.pdbx_strand_id
1 'polypeptide(L)'
;MVIHRIPDSAIEFDQEVEEVVRLARYTERGKRPMKVKMRSQGDVEEIMARKGKLANDVDHKEIWIKKDINLEEREKEKVLRSEAKEKNKKRTDREEEFLLEGSGYETKEVVLKEKRGHGEGSEL
;
A
#
# COMPACT_ATOMS: atom_id res chain seq x y z
N MET A 1 20.98 -37.86 -2.93
CA MET A 1 20.07 -36.70 -2.84
C MET A 1 18.66 -37.20 -3.10
N VAL A 2 17.86 -37.38 -2.05
CA VAL A 2 16.52 -37.98 -2.16
C VAL A 2 15.50 -36.86 -2.21
N ILE A 3 14.98 -36.56 -3.40
CA ILE A 3 13.95 -35.55 -3.61
C ILE A 3 12.62 -36.18 -3.21
N HIS A 4 12.07 -35.79 -2.06
CA HIS A 4 10.71 -36.16 -1.68
C HIS A 4 9.74 -35.28 -2.47
N ARG A 5 8.99 -35.87 -3.40
CA ARG A 5 7.82 -35.22 -4.01
C ARG A 5 6.74 -35.07 -2.93
N ILE A 6 6.32 -33.84 -2.71
CA ILE A 6 5.20 -33.49 -1.83
C ILE A 6 3.90 -33.90 -2.56
N PRO A 7 2.89 -34.48 -1.89
CA PRO A 7 1.64 -34.84 -2.54
C PRO A 7 0.82 -33.59 -2.92
N ASP A 8 0.48 -33.49 -4.21
CA ASP A 8 -0.24 -32.41 -4.90
C ASP A 8 -1.77 -32.45 -4.68
N SER A 9 -2.25 -32.90 -3.53
CA SER A 9 -3.69 -33.05 -3.31
C SER A 9 -4.31 -31.77 -2.76
N ALA A 10 -4.90 -30.97 -3.68
CA ALA A 10 -5.94 -29.93 -3.50
C ALA A 10 -5.62 -28.51 -4.01
N ILE A 11 -4.89 -28.37 -5.12
CA ILE A 11 -4.80 -27.08 -5.83
C ILE A 11 -5.01 -27.34 -7.33
N GLU A 12 -6.26 -27.54 -7.75
CA GLU A 12 -6.64 -27.63 -9.17
C GLU A 12 -6.59 -26.23 -9.81
N PHE A 13 -5.43 -25.80 -10.31
CA PHE A 13 -5.31 -24.65 -11.23
C PHE A 13 -4.50 -25.03 -12.49
N ASP A 14 -4.48 -26.31 -12.85
CA ASP A 14 -3.50 -26.90 -13.78
C ASP A 14 -3.57 -26.38 -15.23
N GLN A 15 -4.63 -25.64 -15.59
CA GLN A 15 -4.76 -25.00 -16.91
C GLN A 15 -4.12 -23.60 -17.00
N GLU A 16 -4.07 -22.83 -15.90
CA GLU A 16 -3.67 -21.41 -15.91
C GLU A 16 -2.30 -21.16 -15.27
N VAL A 17 -1.85 -22.04 -14.36
CA VAL A 17 -0.54 -21.92 -13.69
C VAL A 17 0.54 -22.68 -14.45
N GLU A 18 1.65 -21.99 -14.70
CA GLU A 18 2.85 -22.58 -15.30
C GLU A 18 3.76 -23.16 -14.22
N GLU A 19 4.01 -22.41 -13.14
CA GLU A 19 4.97 -22.81 -12.11
C GLU A 19 4.58 -22.26 -10.74
N VAL A 20 4.83 -23.04 -9.69
CA VAL A 20 4.67 -22.61 -8.29
C VAL A 20 5.92 -22.98 -7.50
N VAL A 21 6.58 -21.97 -6.92
CA VAL A 21 7.82 -22.13 -6.14
C VAL A 21 7.65 -21.49 -4.78
N ARG A 22 7.95 -22.24 -3.71
CA ARG A 22 8.01 -21.67 -2.34
C ARG A 22 9.35 -20.96 -2.14
N LEU A 23 9.30 -19.67 -1.83
CA LEU A 23 10.47 -18.86 -1.49
C LEU A 23 10.92 -19.13 -0.04
N ALA A 24 12.15 -18.72 0.28
CA ALA A 24 12.82 -18.93 1.58
C ALA A 24 13.11 -20.40 1.95
N ARG A 25 13.87 -20.63 3.04
CA ARG A 25 14.17 -21.96 3.57
C ARG A 25 12.96 -22.54 4.31
N TYR A 26 12.85 -23.87 4.33
CA TYR A 26 11.82 -24.55 5.11
C TYR A 26 12.00 -24.32 6.61
N THR A 27 10.91 -23.98 7.29
CA THR A 27 10.81 -23.91 8.75
C THR A 27 9.49 -24.55 9.16
N GLU A 28 9.48 -25.39 10.20
CA GLU A 28 8.33 -26.26 10.55
C GLU A 28 7.03 -25.50 10.89
N ARG A 29 7.11 -24.22 11.28
CA ARG A 29 5.95 -23.39 11.63
C ARG A 29 5.91 -22.07 10.85
N GLY A 30 6.82 -21.84 9.92
CA GLY A 30 6.91 -20.57 9.19
C GLY A 30 6.06 -20.57 7.93
N LYS A 31 5.22 -19.55 7.77
CA LYS A 31 4.55 -19.27 6.49
C LYS A 31 5.61 -18.83 5.47
N ARG A 32 5.70 -19.55 4.35
CA ARG A 32 6.64 -19.25 3.26
C ARG A 32 5.93 -18.53 2.12
N PRO A 33 6.48 -17.44 1.58
CA PRO A 33 5.92 -16.81 0.40
C PRO A 33 5.93 -17.78 -0.78
N MET A 34 4.88 -17.78 -1.58
CA MET A 34 4.78 -18.57 -2.81
C MET A 34 4.94 -17.63 -3.99
N LYS A 35 5.87 -17.96 -4.90
CA LYS A 35 5.97 -17.34 -6.22
C LYS A 35 5.19 -18.22 -7.19
N VAL A 36 4.24 -17.61 -7.87
CA VAL A 36 3.35 -18.27 -8.81
C VAL A 36 3.56 -17.62 -10.17
N LYS A 37 3.86 -18.42 -11.18
CA LYS A 37 3.99 -18.01 -12.58
C LYS A 37 2.74 -18.48 -13.32
N MET A 38 1.95 -17.53 -13.83
CA MET A 38 0.77 -17.83 -14.66
C MET A 38 1.20 -17.94 -16.12
N ARG A 39 0.44 -18.70 -16.92
CA ARG A 39 0.65 -18.80 -18.37
C ARG A 39 0.15 -17.56 -19.10
N SER A 40 -0.97 -17.00 -18.66
CA SER A 40 -1.62 -15.84 -19.25
C SER A 40 -1.36 -14.59 -18.43
N GLN A 41 -0.99 -13.50 -19.11
CA GLN A 41 -0.86 -12.19 -18.48
C GLN A 41 -2.23 -11.64 -18.05
N GLY A 42 -3.31 -11.96 -18.78
CA GLY A 42 -4.67 -11.52 -18.47
C GLY A 42 -5.11 -12.00 -17.09
N ASP A 43 -4.78 -13.24 -16.74
CA ASP A 43 -5.16 -13.88 -15.48
C ASP A 43 -4.43 -13.19 -14.30
N VAL A 44 -3.15 -12.82 -14.50
CA VAL A 44 -2.39 -12.03 -13.52
C VAL A 44 -3.08 -10.69 -13.26
N GLU A 45 -3.50 -10.00 -14.32
CA GLU A 45 -4.17 -8.70 -14.22
C GLU A 45 -5.54 -8.82 -13.55
N GLU A 46 -6.30 -9.86 -13.85
CA GLU A 46 -7.58 -10.15 -13.23
C GLU A 46 -7.44 -10.44 -11.73
N ILE A 47 -6.46 -11.26 -11.33
CA ILE A 47 -6.16 -11.52 -9.92
C ILE A 47 -5.76 -10.23 -9.21
N MET A 48 -4.92 -9.39 -9.84
CA MET A 48 -4.51 -8.11 -9.27
C MET A 48 -5.66 -7.11 -9.13
N ALA A 49 -6.60 -7.10 -10.07
CA ALA A 49 -7.81 -6.28 -10.00
C ALA A 49 -8.75 -6.76 -8.89
N ARG A 50 -8.93 -8.09 -8.75
CA ARG A 50 -9.78 -8.71 -7.73
C ARG A 50 -9.15 -8.72 -6.34
N LYS A 51 -7.83 -8.55 -6.22
CA LYS A 51 -7.08 -8.48 -4.96
C LYS A 51 -7.68 -7.47 -3.97
N GLY A 52 -8.20 -6.34 -4.44
CA GLY A 52 -8.84 -5.34 -3.58
C GLY A 52 -10.05 -5.88 -2.82
N LYS A 53 -10.83 -6.78 -3.43
CA LYS A 53 -11.98 -7.44 -2.78
C LYS A 53 -11.53 -8.39 -1.69
N LEU A 54 -10.41 -9.08 -1.89
CA LEU A 54 -9.84 -10.02 -0.93
C LEU A 54 -9.40 -9.34 0.38
N ALA A 55 -8.94 -8.08 0.30
CA ALA A 55 -8.51 -7.33 1.49
C ALA A 55 -9.66 -7.00 2.46
N ASN A 56 -10.91 -7.03 1.98
CA ASN A 56 -12.09 -6.75 2.80
C ASN A 56 -12.65 -8.02 3.48
N ASP A 57 -12.19 -9.19 3.08
CA ASP A 57 -12.61 -10.46 3.64
C ASP A 57 -11.92 -10.72 5.00
N VAL A 58 -12.70 -11.13 6.00
CA VAL A 58 -12.22 -11.30 7.38
C VAL A 58 -11.30 -12.51 7.49
N ASP A 59 -11.54 -13.55 6.68
CA ASP A 59 -10.80 -14.82 6.73
C ASP A 59 -9.47 -14.77 5.95
N HIS A 60 -9.24 -13.71 5.18
CA HIS A 60 -8.10 -13.59 4.26
C HIS A 60 -7.18 -12.39 4.54
N LYS A 61 -7.33 -11.75 5.72
CA LYS A 61 -6.51 -10.59 6.15
C LYS A 61 -5.01 -10.83 6.15
N GLU A 62 -4.58 -12.09 6.28
CA GLU A 62 -3.16 -12.45 6.35
C GLU A 62 -2.52 -12.78 5.00
N ILE A 63 -3.28 -12.73 3.90
CA ILE A 63 -2.79 -13.05 2.56
C ILE A 63 -2.41 -11.75 1.84
N TRP A 64 -1.18 -11.70 1.34
CA TRP A 64 -0.70 -10.59 0.52
C TRP A 64 -0.25 -11.10 -0.86
N ILE A 65 -0.87 -10.59 -1.90
CA ILE A 65 -0.52 -10.88 -3.30
C ILE A 65 0.24 -9.68 -3.85
N LYS A 66 1.42 -9.89 -4.43
CA LYS A 66 2.19 -8.80 -5.04
C LYS A 66 2.72 -9.25 -6.40
N LYS A 67 2.60 -8.38 -7.40
CA LYS A 67 3.23 -8.57 -8.71
C LYS A 67 4.75 -8.50 -8.55
N ASP A 68 5.44 -9.50 -9.07
CA ASP A 68 6.89 -9.47 -9.19
C ASP A 68 7.24 -8.55 -10.36
N ILE A 69 7.95 -7.46 -10.05
CA ILE A 69 8.30 -6.41 -11.01
C ILE A 69 9.81 -6.28 -11.07
N ASN A 70 10.34 -5.99 -12.25
CA ASN A 70 11.76 -5.76 -12.40
C ASN A 70 12.19 -4.43 -11.74
N LEU A 71 13.51 -4.20 -11.60
CA LEU A 71 14.02 -3.01 -10.93
C LEU A 71 13.68 -1.72 -11.69
N GLU A 72 13.71 -1.75 -13.01
CA GLU A 72 13.44 -0.59 -13.87
C GLU A 72 11.96 -0.15 -13.78
N GLU A 73 11.03 -1.10 -13.88
CA GLU A 73 9.59 -0.90 -13.69
C GLU A 73 9.29 -0.38 -12.28
N ARG A 74 10.01 -0.87 -11.27
CA ARG A 74 9.87 -0.40 -9.89
C ARG A 74 10.30 1.06 -9.72
N GLU A 75 11.34 1.51 -10.44
CA GLU A 75 11.73 2.91 -10.43
C GLU A 75 10.70 3.78 -11.14
N LYS A 76 10.19 3.35 -12.30
CA LYS A 76 9.10 4.03 -13.02
C LYS A 76 7.85 4.17 -12.16
N GLU A 77 7.44 3.10 -11.46
CA GLU A 77 6.30 3.14 -10.54
C GLU A 77 6.50 4.15 -9.41
N LYS A 78 7.69 4.20 -8.81
CA LYS A 78 8.01 5.18 -7.75
C LYS A 78 7.90 6.61 -8.25
N VAL A 79 8.44 6.90 -9.44
CA VAL A 79 8.40 8.24 -10.05
C VAL A 79 6.96 8.67 -10.28
N LEU A 80 6.16 7.81 -10.90
CA LEU A 80 4.73 8.07 -11.14
C LEU A 80 3.97 8.31 -9.83
N ARG A 81 4.28 7.53 -8.78
CA ARG A 81 3.65 7.70 -7.47
C ARG A 81 4.02 9.02 -6.80
N SER A 82 5.28 9.47 -6.88
CA SER A 82 5.69 10.77 -6.35
C SER A 82 5.05 11.92 -7.13
N GLU A 83 5.00 11.82 -8.46
CA GLU A 83 4.39 12.84 -9.31
C GLU A 83 2.89 12.98 -9.03
N ALA A 84 2.16 11.86 -8.92
CA ALA A 84 0.74 11.85 -8.57
C ALA A 84 0.47 12.47 -7.18
N LYS A 85 1.33 12.19 -6.20
CA LYS A 85 1.23 12.80 -4.86
C LYS A 85 1.43 14.32 -4.91
N GLU A 86 2.42 14.78 -5.65
CA GLU A 86 2.69 16.20 -5.81
C GLU A 86 1.53 16.92 -6.50
N LYS A 87 0.98 16.32 -7.57
CA LYS A 87 -0.20 16.84 -8.27
C LYS A 87 -1.43 16.91 -7.36
N ASN A 88 -1.68 15.89 -6.55
CA ASN A 88 -2.78 15.91 -5.58
C ASN A 88 -2.59 16.99 -4.51
N LYS A 89 -1.36 17.16 -3.99
CA LYS A 89 -1.07 18.24 -3.04
C LYS A 89 -1.35 19.61 -3.66
N LYS A 90 -0.87 19.87 -4.88
CA LYS A 90 -1.12 21.13 -5.60
C LYS A 90 -2.61 21.39 -5.85
N ARG A 91 -3.43 20.34 -6.03
CA ARG A 91 -4.90 20.49 -6.14
C ARG A 91 -5.50 20.93 -4.82
N THR A 92 -5.13 20.28 -3.72
CA THR A 92 -5.60 20.66 -2.37
C THR A 92 -5.17 22.09 -2.01
N ASP A 93 -3.91 22.46 -2.28
CA ASP A 93 -3.40 23.82 -2.01
C ASP A 93 -4.21 24.89 -2.79
N ARG A 94 -4.57 24.60 -4.05
CA ARG A 94 -5.39 25.49 -4.89
C ARG A 94 -6.86 25.56 -4.44
N GLU A 95 -7.41 24.45 -3.95
CA GLU A 95 -8.77 24.44 -3.37
C GLU A 95 -8.81 25.25 -2.07
N GLU A 96 -7.79 25.14 -1.21
CA GLU A 96 -7.65 25.97 -0.02
C GLU A 96 -7.48 27.46 -0.36
N GLU A 97 -6.65 27.79 -1.36
CA GLU A 97 -6.49 29.17 -1.86
C GLU A 97 -7.81 29.76 -2.37
N PHE A 98 -8.59 29.00 -3.15
CA PHE A 98 -9.90 29.44 -3.62
C PHE A 98 -10.92 29.63 -2.49
N LEU A 99 -10.91 28.76 -1.47
CA LEU A 99 -11.74 28.92 -0.28
C LEU A 99 -11.32 30.14 0.56
N LEU A 100 -10.03 30.47 0.63
CA LEU A 100 -9.51 31.67 1.29
C LEU A 100 -9.87 32.95 0.52
N GLU A 101 -9.78 32.94 -0.80
CA GLU A 101 -10.08 34.10 -1.65
C GLU A 101 -11.60 34.38 -1.73
N GLY A 102 -12.43 33.33 -1.76
CA GLY A 102 -13.89 33.44 -1.81
C GLY A 102 -14.58 33.71 -0.47
N SER A 103 -13.85 33.64 0.64
CA SER A 103 -14.44 33.75 1.99
C SER A 103 -14.45 35.16 2.58
N GLY A 104 -13.88 36.16 1.89
CA GLY A 104 -14.04 37.56 2.27
C GLY A 104 -13.63 37.85 3.72
N TYR A 105 -12.69 37.09 4.29
CA TYR A 105 -12.16 37.41 5.61
C TYR A 105 -11.28 38.66 5.47
N GLU A 106 -11.90 39.80 5.77
CA GLU A 106 -11.24 41.02 6.17
C GLU A 106 -10.05 40.66 7.06
N THR A 107 -8.83 41.07 6.67
CA THR A 107 -7.62 40.94 7.46
C THR A 107 -7.82 41.65 8.79
N LYS A 108 -8.38 40.95 9.77
CA LYS A 108 -8.36 41.38 11.16
C LYS A 108 -6.92 41.17 11.59
N GLU A 109 -6.19 42.29 11.64
CA GLU A 109 -4.88 42.40 12.26
C GLU A 109 -4.85 41.51 13.49
N VAL A 110 -4.03 40.46 13.43
CA VAL A 110 -3.75 39.63 14.59
C VAL A 110 -2.94 40.52 15.54
N VAL A 111 -3.66 41.25 16.40
CA VAL A 111 -3.07 41.96 17.53
C VAL A 111 -2.40 40.89 18.38
N LEU A 112 -1.07 40.86 18.31
CA LEU A 112 -0.20 40.13 19.22
C LEU A 112 -0.57 40.54 20.66
N LYS A 113 -1.41 39.75 21.34
CA LYS A 113 -1.59 39.91 22.78
C LYS A 113 -0.34 39.39 23.47
N GLU A 114 0.54 40.36 23.67
CA GLU A 114 1.68 40.42 24.56
C GLU A 114 1.54 39.50 25.79
N LYS A 115 2.59 38.71 26.01
CA LYS A 115 2.77 37.90 27.20
C LYS A 115 2.70 38.78 28.45
N ARG A 116 1.71 38.52 29.31
CA ARG A 116 1.79 38.90 30.72
C ARG A 116 1.82 37.64 31.56
N GLY A 117 3.01 37.40 32.11
CA GLY A 117 3.23 36.39 33.14
C GLY A 117 2.64 36.81 34.47
N HIS A 118 2.25 35.79 35.23
CA HIS A 118 2.30 35.65 36.70
C HIS A 118 2.11 34.14 36.89
N GLY A 119 2.99 33.35 37.50
CA GLY A 119 3.80 33.66 38.66
C GLY A 119 3.18 32.96 39.87
N GLU A 120 3.67 31.76 40.16
CA GLU A 120 3.89 31.15 41.48
C GLU A 120 2.75 30.51 42.31
N GLY A 121 3.06 29.31 42.82
CA GLY A 121 2.59 28.70 44.09
C GLY A 121 1.24 27.97 44.04
N SER A 122 0.99 26.82 44.66
CA SER A 122 1.71 26.05 45.70
C SER A 122 1.08 24.65 45.83
N GLU A 123 1.90 23.67 46.23
CA GLU A 123 1.64 22.44 47.02
C GLU A 123 0.21 21.88 47.16
N LEU A 124 0.03 20.60 46.78
CA LEU A 124 -0.12 19.43 47.68
C LEU A 124 -0.03 18.11 46.90
#